data_AF-A0A819HZI6-F1
#
_entry.id   AF-A0A819HZI6-F1
#
_cell.length_a   1.000
_cell.length_b   1.000
_cell.length_c   1.000
_cell.angle_alpha   90.00
_cell.angle_beta   90.00
_cell.angle_gamma   90.00
#
_symmetry.space_group_name_H-M   'P 1'
#
loop_
_entity.id
_entity.type
_entity.pdbx_description
1 polymer ?
#
loop_
_entity_poly.entity_id
_entity_poly.type
_entity_poly.pdbx_seq_one_letter_code
_entity_poly.pdbx_strand_id
1 'polypeptide(L)' 'MSVLKIGAFQNPPKHIAQLFHEVIATKYKKSFKYIVFAIINDHNAMKAHNPTGNIQPFAEVFQVDTLSIDELQERLS' A
#
# COMPACT_ATOMS: atom_id res chain seq x y z
N MET A 1 12.48 5.49 -8.16
CA MET A 1 11.61 4.99 -7.06
C MET A 1 11.74 5.95 -5.89
N SER A 2 10.65 6.54 -5.41
CA SER A 2 10.62 7.28 -4.15
C SER A 2 10.12 6.36 -3.04
N VAL A 3 10.88 6.26 -1.95
CA VAL A 3 10.48 5.49 -0.76
C VAL A 3 9.62 6.41 0.10
N LEU A 4 8.29 6.25 0.05
CA LEU A 4 7.44 6.86 1.08
C LEU A 4 7.66 6.11 2.39
N LYS A 5 8.28 6.78 3.36
CA LYS A 5 8.46 6.25 4.71
C LYS A 5 7.17 6.41 5.51
N ILE A 6 6.18 5.56 5.22
CA ILE A 6 4.88 5.55 5.90
C ILE A 6 5.06 5.30 7.41
N GLY A 7 6.07 4.51 7.80
CA GLY A 7 6.39 4.21 9.21
C GLY A 7 7.25 5.25 9.95
N ALA A 8 8.03 6.09 9.26
CA ALA A 8 8.97 7.01 9.93
C ALA A 8 8.31 8.31 10.43
N PHE A 9 7.17 8.68 9.85
CA PHE A 9 6.43 9.90 10.20
C PHE A 9 5.17 9.63 11.04
N GLN A 10 4.95 8.39 11.49
CA GLN A 10 3.75 7.97 12.24
C GLN A 10 2.42 8.30 11.54
N ASN A 11 2.43 8.45 10.21
CA ASN A 11 1.21 8.71 9.47
C ASN A 11 0.34 7.44 9.49
N PRO A 12 -0.94 7.51 9.88
CA PRO A 12 -1.82 6.35 9.85
C PRO A 12 -1.84 5.72 8.45
N PRO A 13 -1.49 4.43 8.28
CA PRO A 13 -1.35 3.82 6.96
C PRO A 13 -2.63 3.91 6.11
N LYS A 14 -3.80 3.83 6.77
CA LYS A 14 -5.11 4.01 6.13
C LYS A 14 -5.27 5.38 5.48
N HIS A 15 -4.82 6.44 6.15
CA HIS A 15 -4.91 7.79 5.62
C HIS A 15 -4.05 7.96 4.37
N ILE A 16 -2.83 7.40 4.38
CA ILE A 16 -1.95 7.41 3.21
C ILE A 16 -2.57 6.62 2.05
N ALA A 17 -3.14 5.44 2.31
CA ALA A 17 -3.83 4.67 1.28
C ALA A 17 -4.99 5.45 0.64
N GLN A 18 -5.78 6.18 1.45
CA GLN A 18 -6.87 7.02 0.96
C GLN A 18 -6.37 8.15 0.04
N LEU A 19 -5.28 8.84 0.42
CA LEU A 19 -4.68 9.88 -0.42
C LEU A 19 -4.21 9.34 -1.77
N PHE A 20 -3.57 8.16 -1.78
CA PHE A 20 -3.20 7.50 -3.04
C PHE A 20 -4.43 7.18 -3.88
N HIS A 21 -5.46 6.61 -3.29
CA HIS A 21 -6.69 6.26 -3.98
C HIS A 21 -7.33 7.50 -4.64
N GLU A 22 -7.44 8.61 -3.91
CA GLU A 22 -7.98 9.87 -4.44
C GLU A 22 -7.15 10.40 -5.62
N VAL A 23 -5.84 10.46 -5.48
CA VAL A 23 -4.95 10.97 -6.55
C VAL A 23 -5.01 10.08 -7.79
N ILE A 24 -5.00 8.76 -7.62
CA ILE A 24 -5.10 7.82 -8.74
C ILE A 24 -6.45 7.98 -9.45
N ALA A 25 -7.55 8.03 -8.70
CA ALA A 25 -8.90 8.13 -9.24
C ALA A 25 -9.16 9.46 -9.97
N THR A 26 -8.54 10.56 -9.51
CA THR A 26 -8.79 11.91 -10.05
C THR A 26 -7.79 12.34 -11.11
N LYS A 27 -6.49 12.04 -10.96
CA LYS A 27 -5.43 12.54 -11.84
C LYS A 27 -4.83 11.49 -12.78
N TYR A 28 -4.90 10.21 -12.41
CA TYR A 28 -4.24 9.13 -13.15
C TYR A 28 -5.22 8.04 -13.61
N LYS A 29 -6.49 8.40 -13.77
CA LYS A 29 -7.54 7.47 -14.18
C LYS A 29 -7.19 6.87 -15.55
N LYS A 30 -7.08 5.54 -15.60
CA LYS A 30 -6.69 4.76 -16.78
C LYS A 30 -5.28 5.08 -17.34
N SER A 31 -4.42 5.72 -16.55
CA SER A 31 -3.04 6.05 -16.98
C SER A 31 -2.05 4.88 -16.85
N PHE A 32 -2.39 3.86 -16.05
CA PHE A 32 -1.52 2.72 -15.77
C PHE A 32 -2.27 1.41 -15.99
N LYS A 33 -1.58 0.40 -16.53
CA LYS A 33 -2.10 -0.97 -16.64
C LYS A 33 -2.11 -1.68 -15.28
N TYR A 34 -1.07 -1.45 -14.48
CA TYR A 34 -0.91 -1.97 -13.13
C TYR A 34 -0.31 -0.92 -12.21
N ILE A 35 -0.74 -0.90 -10.96
CA ILE A 35 -0.15 -0.12 -9.87
C ILE A 35 0.15 -1.11 -8.75
N VAL A 36 1.40 -1.17 -8.31
CA VAL A 36 1.84 -2.09 -7.25
C VAL A 36 2.36 -1.28 -6.07
N PHE A 37 1.80 -1.52 -4.89
CA PHE A 37 2.29 -0.98 -3.63
C PHE A 37 3.19 -2.02 -2.95
N ALA A 38 4.50 -1.85 -3.05
CA ALA A 38 5.45 -2.68 -2.31
C ALA A 38 5.53 -2.21 -0.85
N ILE A 39 4.87 -2.93 0.04
CA ILE A 39 4.75 -2.56 1.46
C ILE A 39 5.54 -3.54 2.32
N ILE A 40 6.43 -3.00 3.15
CA ILE A 40 7.18 -3.79 4.14
C ILE A 40 6.48 -3.65 5.49
N ASN A 41 6.09 -4.80 6.06
CA ASN A 41 5.56 -4.88 7.41
C ASN A 41 6.73 -5.24 8.36
N ASP A 42 7.51 -4.23 8.76
CA ASP A 42 8.66 -4.43 9.63
C ASP A 42 8.26 -4.43 11.12
N HIS A 43 9.25 -4.45 12.02
CA HIS A 43 9.05 -4.44 13.48
C HIS A 43 8.32 -3.19 14.02
N ASN A 44 8.04 -2.18 13.18
CA ASN A 44 7.23 -1.02 13.56
C ASN A 44 5.74 -1.21 13.25
N ALA A 45 5.38 -2.24 12.50
CA ALA A 45 3.99 -2.64 12.29
C ALA A 45 3.41 -3.40 13.50
N MET A 46 2.08 -3.53 13.54
CA MET A 46 1.34 -4.32 14.56
C MET A 46 1.51 -3.83 16.01
N LYS A 47 2.01 -2.61 16.22
CA LYS A 47 2.09 -1.97 17.54
C LYS A 47 0.69 -1.52 17.98
N ALA A 48 0.52 -1.18 19.27
CA ALA A 48 -0.77 -0.73 19.81
C ALA A 48 -1.40 0.44 19.03
N HIS A 49 -0.57 1.34 18.47
CA HIS A 49 -1.02 2.46 17.63
C HIS A 49 -1.21 2.11 16.14
N ASN A 50 -0.84 0.89 15.71
CA ASN A 50 -0.94 0.38 14.35
C ASN A 50 -1.35 -1.11 14.35
N PRO A 51 -2.55 -1.45 14.88
CA PRO A 51 -2.93 -2.84 15.16
C PRO A 51 -3.16 -3.69 13.92
N THR A 52 -3.40 -3.07 12.76
CA THR A 52 -3.62 -3.75 11.47
C THR A 52 -2.37 -3.76 10.58
N GLY A 53 -1.26 -3.19 11.07
CA GLY A 53 -0.01 -3.09 10.33
C GLY A 53 -0.12 -2.21 9.09
N ASN A 54 0.87 -2.31 8.21
CA ASN A 54 0.99 -1.42 7.04
C ASN A 54 0.32 -1.99 5.79
N ILE A 55 0.08 -3.30 5.73
CA ILE A 55 -0.44 -4.00 4.55
C ILE A 55 -1.97 -3.91 4.49
N GLN A 56 -2.65 -4.34 5.56
CA GLN A 56 -4.11 -4.45 5.59
C GLN A 56 -4.84 -3.13 5.23
N PRO A 57 -4.40 -1.95 5.69
CA PRO A 57 -5.06 -0.70 5.34
C PRO A 57 -5.04 -0.38 3.84
N PHE A 58 -4.00 -0.79 3.11
CA PHE A 58 -3.95 -0.64 1.65
C PHE A 58 -4.87 -1.63 0.95
N ALA A 59 -4.86 -2.90 1.37
CA ALA A 59 -5.75 -3.92 0.83
C ALA A 59 -7.22 -3.52 0.98
N GLU A 60 -7.62 -2.99 2.15
CA GLU A 60 -8.99 -2.53 2.42
C GLU A 60 -9.40 -1.33 1.56
N VAL A 61 -8.54 -0.30 1.46
CA VAL A 61 -8.86 0.92 0.70
C VAL A 61 -8.95 0.65 -0.80
N PHE A 62 -8.05 -0.19 -1.33
CA PHE A 62 -8.04 -0.54 -2.75
C PHE A 62 -8.94 -1.74 -3.09
N GLN A 63 -9.51 -2.41 -2.09
CA GLN A 63 -10.37 -3.60 -2.24
C GLN A 63 -9.69 -4.70 -3.08
N VAL A 64 -8.44 -5.01 -2.73
CA VAL A 64 -7.59 -5.99 -3.42
C VAL A 64 -6.98 -6.99 -2.45
N ASP A 65 -6.67 -8.19 -2.96
CA ASP A 65 -5.86 -9.16 -2.24
C ASP A 65 -4.38 -8.76 -2.20
N THR A 66 -3.67 -9.32 -1.24
CA THR A 66 -2.21 -9.16 -1.11
C THR A 66 -1.49 -10.27 -1.87
N LEU A 67 -0.34 -9.94 -2.45
CA LEU A 67 0.54 -10.89 -3.12
C LEU A 67 1.90 -10.91 -2.42
N SER A 68 2.47 -12.10 -2.30
CA SER A 68 3.89 -12.30 -2.07
C SER A 68 4.70 -11.85 -3.30
N ILE A 69 6.01 -11.68 -3.11
CA ILE A 69 6.91 -11.32 -4.22
C ILE A 69 6.93 -12.42 -5.30
N ASP A 70 6.88 -13.69 -4.91
CA ASP A 70 6.89 -14.81 -5.84
C ASP A 70 5.61 -14.85 -6.69
N GLU A 71 4.44 -14.67 -6.07
CA GLU A 71 3.17 -14.58 -6.80
C GLU A 71 3.11 -13.35 -7.74
N LEU A 72 3.74 -12.24 -7.35
CA LEU A 72 3.83 -11.06 -8.21
C LEU A 72 4.70 -11.35 -9.45
N GLN A 73 5.81 -12.08 -9.30
CA GLN A 73 6.67 -12.46 -10.41
C GLN A 73 5.92 -13.36 -11.40
N GLU A 74 5.16 -14.35 -10.91
CA GLU A 74 4.33 -15.23 -11.74
C GLU A 74 3.24 -14.45 -12.50
N ARG A 75 2.64 -13.43 -11.88
CA ARG A 75 1.60 -12.61 -12.54
C ARG A 75 2.14 -11.64 -13.59
N LEU A 76 3.42 -11.31 -13.53
CA LEU A 76 4.06 -10.34 -14.44
C LEU A 76 4.86 -11.00 -15.57
N SER A 77 5.17 -12.30 -15.47
CA SER A 77 5.72 -13.11 -16.56
C SER A 77 4.69 -13.40 -17.65
#